data_AF-A0A1T4KY62-F1
#
_entry.id   AF-A0A1T4KY62-F1
#
_cell.length_a   1.000
_cell.length_b   1.000
_cell.length_c   1.000
_cell.angle_alpha   90.00
_cell.angle_beta   90.00
_cell.angle_gamma   90.00
#
_symmetry.space_group_name_H-M   'P 1'
#
loop_
_entity.id
_entity.type
_entity.pdbx_description
1 polymer ?
#
loop_
_entity_poly.entity_id
_entity_poly.type
_entity_poly.pdbx_seq_one_letter_code
_entity_poly.pdbx_strand_id
1 'polypeptide(L)'
;MAKLKSAIVAHKAQMNQQIGGAVDILGAFDNLIQPMFPFPMMNLSIVLTFEGIEKPTVFEVRLNGPDDDLITKGEFMPMVDPFGVGKKIVDIEKFLIKKRGHYTLDIFEKMGEDVKFIQTETLFIADYPPQRPLTDEMVEEILKGEEVIKSVKTEFQPFGAQKPIKLQYNLDKNDILEEGYIAIPESDVIEIDGETYELVGVRRQIEWMFGNPIPKEENQEENK
;
A
#
# COMPACT_ATOMS: atom_id res chain seq x y z
N MET A 1 15.56 30.04 -5.86
CA MET A 1 15.14 29.45 -4.55
C MET A 1 14.69 28.03 -4.78
N ALA A 2 15.27 27.09 -4.04
CA ALA A 2 15.04 25.67 -4.24
C ALA A 2 13.57 25.30 -4.01
N LYS A 3 13.04 24.45 -4.88
CA LYS A 3 11.69 23.89 -4.78
C LYS A 3 11.73 22.39 -5.03
N LEU A 4 10.83 21.65 -4.40
CA LEU A 4 10.59 20.28 -4.80
C LEU A 4 9.81 20.30 -6.11
N LYS A 5 10.37 19.66 -7.14
CA LYS A 5 9.73 19.48 -8.44
C LYS A 5 8.83 18.26 -8.46
N SER A 6 9.29 17.17 -7.84
CA SER A 6 8.55 15.92 -7.77
C SER A 6 9.06 15.04 -6.63
N ALA A 7 8.15 14.32 -5.98
CA ALA A 7 8.45 13.13 -5.21
C ALA A 7 7.80 11.93 -5.91
N ILE A 8 8.59 10.90 -6.22
CA ILE A 8 8.07 9.66 -6.80
C ILE A 8 8.31 8.54 -5.80
N VAL A 9 7.24 7.84 -5.45
CA VAL A 9 7.31 6.66 -4.59
C VAL A 9 7.42 5.41 -5.45
N ALA A 10 8.26 4.48 -5.03
CA ALA A 10 8.43 3.21 -5.70
C ALA A 10 8.82 2.09 -4.74
N HIS A 11 8.65 0.84 -5.19
CA HIS A 11 9.17 -0.32 -4.47
C HIS A 11 10.69 -0.28 -4.35
N LYS A 12 11.38 0.16 -5.41
CA LYS A 12 12.84 0.34 -5.39
C LYS A 12 13.28 1.40 -6.41
N ALA A 13 14.30 2.17 -6.08
CA ALA A 13 14.96 3.07 -7.02
C ALA A 13 16.48 3.04 -6.85
N GLN A 14 17.22 3.37 -7.90
CA GLN A 14 18.68 3.52 -7.84
C GLN A 14 19.17 4.55 -8.86
N MET A 15 20.31 5.17 -8.57
CA MET A 15 20.99 6.03 -9.55
C MET A 15 21.51 5.18 -10.71
N ASN A 16 21.18 5.58 -11.93
CA ASN A 16 21.68 4.88 -13.12
C ASN A 16 23.17 5.21 -13.31
N GLN A 17 24.02 4.18 -13.29
CA GLN A 17 25.47 4.36 -13.42
C GLN A 17 25.93 4.61 -14.86
N GLN A 18 25.10 4.29 -15.85
CA GLN A 18 25.43 4.42 -17.27
C GLN A 18 24.93 5.75 -17.85
N ILE A 19 23.79 6.26 -17.35
CA ILE A 19 23.17 7.50 -17.77
C ILE A 19 23.28 8.51 -16.62
N GLY A 20 24.24 9.43 -16.74
CA GLY A 20 24.51 10.44 -15.72
C GLY A 20 23.26 11.22 -15.31
N GLY A 21 22.93 11.20 -14.02
CA GLY A 21 21.78 11.91 -13.46
C GLY A 21 20.41 11.26 -13.70
N ALA A 22 20.34 10.11 -14.37
CA ALA A 22 19.12 9.33 -14.48
C ALA A 22 18.91 8.45 -13.24
N VAL A 23 17.65 8.09 -12.99
CA VAL A 23 17.23 7.24 -11.88
C VAL A 23 16.42 6.09 -12.46
N ASP A 24 16.83 4.87 -12.16
CA ASP A 24 16.06 3.68 -12.48
C ASP A 24 15.03 3.46 -11.38
N ILE A 25 13.77 3.27 -11.76
CA ILE A 25 12.65 3.13 -10.83
C ILE A 25 11.91 1.82 -11.12
N LEU A 26 11.73 1.00 -10.09
CA LEU A 26 11.00 -0.26 -10.13
C LEU A 26 9.72 -0.16 -9.30
N GLY A 27 8.58 -0.34 -9.97
CA GLY A 27 7.27 -0.35 -9.33
C GLY A 27 6.91 0.99 -8.69
N ALA A 28 6.85 2.06 -9.49
CA ALA A 28 6.34 3.36 -9.03
C ALA A 28 4.83 3.30 -8.81
N PHE A 29 4.33 3.97 -7.76
CA PHE A 29 2.91 3.97 -7.43
C PHE A 29 2.48 5.24 -6.70
N ASP A 30 1.24 5.66 -6.92
CA ASP A 30 0.57 6.72 -6.16
C ASP A 30 -0.43 6.16 -5.13
N ASN A 31 -0.89 4.92 -5.35
CA ASN A 31 -1.85 4.25 -4.50
C ASN A 31 -1.35 2.87 -4.12
N LEU A 32 -1.54 2.49 -2.87
CA LEU A 32 -1.29 1.15 -2.37
C LEU A 32 -2.60 0.56 -1.85
N ILE A 33 -3.12 -0.41 -2.59
CA ILE A 33 -4.34 -1.12 -2.21
C ILE A 33 -3.96 -2.38 -1.43
N GLN A 34 -4.39 -2.47 -0.18
CA GLN A 34 -4.16 -3.63 0.69
C GLN A 34 -5.46 -4.03 1.38
N PRO A 35 -5.77 -5.33 1.48
CA PRO A 35 -7.00 -5.78 2.13
C PRO A 35 -6.95 -5.65 3.66
N MET A 36 -5.76 -5.47 4.24
CA MET A 36 -5.56 -5.41 5.67
C MET A 36 -4.42 -4.48 6.07
N PHE A 37 -4.55 -3.90 7.26
CA PHE A 37 -3.53 -3.11 7.94
C PHE A 37 -3.32 -3.65 9.37
N PRO A 38 -2.09 -3.55 9.93
CA PRO A 38 -0.91 -2.98 9.30
C PRO A 38 -0.29 -3.91 8.25
N PHE A 39 0.32 -3.33 7.21
CA PHE A 39 0.94 -4.06 6.10
C PHE A 39 2.45 -3.76 6.03
N PRO A 40 3.32 -4.78 6.15
CA PRO A 40 4.77 -4.59 6.03
C PRO A 40 5.19 -4.48 4.56
N MET A 41 5.84 -3.38 4.20
CA MET A 41 6.50 -3.20 2.91
C MET A 41 8.00 -3.37 3.09
N MET A 42 8.58 -4.32 2.35
CA MET A 42 10.01 -4.64 2.48
C MET A 42 10.91 -3.49 2.09
N ASN A 43 10.58 -2.80 1.00
CA ASN A 43 11.34 -1.68 0.46
C ASN A 43 10.37 -0.58 0.01
N LEU A 44 10.68 0.65 0.42
CA LEU A 44 10.05 1.87 -0.06
C LEU A 44 11.17 2.83 -0.47
N SER A 45 11.21 3.21 -1.74
CA SER A 45 12.11 4.24 -2.24
C SER A 45 11.32 5.49 -2.58
N ILE A 46 11.82 6.65 -2.15
CA ILE A 46 11.26 7.96 -2.48
C ILE A 46 12.32 8.71 -3.29
N VAL A 47 12.02 8.97 -4.56
CA VAL A 47 12.88 9.75 -5.46
C VAL A 47 12.45 11.20 -5.42
N LEU A 48 13.27 12.04 -4.81
CA LEU A 48 13.06 13.47 -4.70
C LEU A 48 13.87 14.20 -5.77
N THR A 49 13.20 15.04 -6.54
CA THR A 49 13.84 15.95 -7.51
C THR A 49 13.56 17.38 -7.09
N PHE A 50 14.64 18.15 -6.94
CA PHE A 50 14.63 19.55 -6.59
C PHE A 50 15.15 20.38 -7.76
N GLU A 51 14.65 21.60 -7.92
CA GLU A 51 15.12 22.55 -8.92
C GLU A 51 15.36 23.93 -8.30
N GLY A 52 16.19 24.74 -8.98
CA GLY A 52 16.52 26.09 -8.52
C GLY A 52 17.48 26.12 -7.32
N ILE A 53 18.33 25.09 -7.17
CA ILE A 53 19.39 25.04 -6.18
C ILE A 53 20.61 25.82 -6.71
N GLU A 54 20.85 27.00 -6.15
CA GLU A 54 21.92 27.92 -6.58
C GLU A 54 23.21 27.78 -5.76
N LYS A 55 23.12 27.16 -4.57
CA LYS A 55 24.21 26.96 -3.62
C LYS A 55 24.03 25.61 -2.92
N PRO A 56 25.05 25.05 -2.25
CA PRO A 56 24.88 23.87 -1.42
C PRO A 56 23.76 24.07 -0.39
N THR A 57 22.69 23.29 -0.50
CA THR A 57 21.48 23.38 0.34
C THR A 57 21.21 22.03 0.99
N VAL A 58 21.06 22.03 2.31
CA VAL A 58 20.64 20.86 3.09
C VAL A 58 19.11 20.91 3.22
N PHE A 59 18.46 19.79 2.94
CA PHE A 59 17.03 19.60 3.13
C PHE A 59 16.78 18.68 4.32
N GLU A 60 15.76 19.01 5.11
CA GLU A 60 15.15 18.08 6.05
C GLU A 60 13.83 17.60 5.44
N VAL A 61 13.57 16.30 5.51
CA VAL A 61 12.29 15.72 5.12
C VAL A 61 11.68 14.95 6.28
N ARG A 62 10.36 15.01 6.40
CA ARG A 62 9.59 14.33 7.44
C ARG A 62 8.49 13.53 6.77
N LEU A 63 8.55 12.21 6.93
CA LEU A 63 7.52 11.29 6.46
C LEU A 63 6.47 11.17 7.55
N ASN A 64 5.23 11.49 7.23
CA ASN A 64 4.11 11.48 8.16
C ASN A 64 3.07 10.43 7.73
N GLY A 65 2.40 9.86 8.73
CA GLY A 65 1.27 8.96 8.54
C GLY A 65 -0.04 9.71 8.32
N PRO A 66 -1.14 8.96 8.10
CA PRO A 66 -2.46 9.54 7.84
C PRO A 66 -3.03 10.44 8.94
N ASP A 67 -2.58 10.28 10.18
CA ASP A 67 -3.02 11.07 11.33
C ASP A 67 -2.06 12.23 11.65
N ASP A 68 -1.22 12.63 10.67
CA ASP A 68 -0.10 13.57 10.80
C ASP A 68 0.95 13.14 11.86
N ASP A 69 1.00 11.86 12.19
CA ASP A 69 2.03 11.31 13.07
C ASP A 69 3.36 11.18 12.33
N LEU A 70 4.44 11.72 12.92
CA LEU A 70 5.77 11.61 12.35
C LEU A 70 6.22 10.14 12.38
N ILE A 71 6.40 9.55 11.20
CA ILE A 71 6.91 8.19 11.05
C ILE A 71 8.44 8.21 11.12
N THR A 72 9.07 9.06 10.32
CA THR A 72 10.53 9.21 10.32
C THR A 72 10.93 10.57 9.75
N LYS A 73 12.16 11.01 10.05
CA LYS A 73 12.75 12.21 9.46
C LYS A 73 14.20 11.98 9.07
N GLY A 74 14.67 12.73 8.10
CA GLY A 74 16.05 12.64 7.63
C GLY A 74 16.53 13.93 7.00
N GLU A 75 17.84 14.08 6.96
CA GLU A 75 18.51 15.22 6.33
C GLU A 75 19.41 14.75 5.20
N PHE A 76 19.47 15.53 4.12
CA PHE A 76 20.36 15.25 3.02
C PHE A 76 20.72 16.52 2.25
N MET A 77 21.85 16.46 1.56
CA MET A 77 22.23 17.42 0.53
C MET A 77 22.21 16.67 -0.82
N PRO A 78 21.32 17.03 -1.76
CA PRO A 78 21.28 16.35 -3.06
C PRO A 78 22.54 16.68 -3.86
N MET A 79 22.94 15.76 -4.73
CA MET A 79 23.94 16.08 -5.75
C MET A 79 23.26 16.93 -6.82
N VAL A 80 23.78 18.14 -7.04
CA VAL A 80 23.18 19.15 -7.91
C VAL A 80 23.94 19.18 -9.24
N ASP A 81 23.21 19.19 -10.34
CA ASP A 81 23.77 19.34 -11.68
C ASP A 81 24.10 20.83 -12.00
N PRO A 82 24.79 21.12 -13.11
CA PRO A 82 25.11 22.50 -13.49
C PRO A 82 23.90 23.42 -13.73
N PHE A 83 22.69 22.87 -13.86
CA PHE A 83 21.45 23.61 -14.06
C PHE A 83 20.69 23.85 -12.75
N GLY A 84 21.25 23.45 -11.60
CA GLY A 84 20.61 23.62 -10.29
C GLY A 84 19.55 22.56 -9.99
N VAL A 85 19.56 21.42 -10.70
CA VAL A 85 18.66 20.28 -10.44
C VAL A 85 19.35 19.28 -9.53
N GLY A 86 18.76 19.03 -8.37
CA GLY A 86 19.26 18.06 -7.40
C GLY A 86 18.37 16.83 -7.32
N LYS A 87 18.95 15.63 -7.32
CA LYS A 87 18.20 14.39 -7.10
C LYS A 87 18.69 13.68 -5.85
N LYS A 88 17.75 13.10 -5.10
CA LYS A 88 18.04 12.24 -3.95
C LYS A 88 17.08 11.07 -3.94
N ILE A 89 17.61 9.88 -3.66
CA ILE A 89 16.81 8.70 -3.33
C ILE A 89 16.87 8.53 -1.82
N VAL A 90 15.70 8.37 -1.21
CA VAL A 90 15.53 8.03 0.20
C VAL A 90 14.95 6.62 0.24
N ASP A 91 15.75 5.67 0.70
CA ASP A 91 15.35 4.28 0.85
C ASP A 91 14.97 4.00 2.30
N ILE A 92 13.81 3.36 2.48
CA ILE A 92 13.28 2.94 3.77
C ILE A 92 13.02 1.45 3.70
N GLU A 93 13.78 0.69 4.47
CA GLU A 93 13.62 -0.75 4.61
C GLU A 93 12.58 -1.08 5.69
N LYS A 94 11.83 -2.18 5.49
CA LYS A 94 10.85 -2.70 6.45
C LYS A 94 9.83 -1.64 6.89
N PHE A 95 9.38 -0.83 5.94
CA PHE A 95 8.40 0.21 6.19
C PHE A 95 7.05 -0.40 6.57
N LEU A 96 6.48 -0.01 7.70
CA LEU A 96 5.19 -0.53 8.16
C LEU A 96 4.07 0.46 7.88
N ILE A 97 3.15 0.08 7.01
CA ILE A 97 1.97 0.88 6.68
C ILE A 97 0.90 0.54 7.70
N LYS A 98 0.77 1.40 8.72
CA LYS A 98 -0.06 1.11 9.89
C LYS A 98 -1.56 1.21 9.63
N LYS A 99 -1.98 2.16 8.79
CA LYS A 99 -3.39 2.51 8.57
C LYS A 99 -3.61 2.96 7.14
N ARG A 100 -4.87 2.93 6.71
CA ARG A 100 -5.31 3.59 5.47
C ARG A 100 -5.24 5.11 5.59
N GLY A 101 -5.07 5.77 4.46
CA GLY A 101 -5.09 7.22 4.32
C GLY A 101 -3.89 7.76 3.54
N HIS A 102 -3.66 9.06 3.67
CA HIS A 102 -2.62 9.77 2.92
C HIS A 102 -1.31 9.73 3.69
N TYR A 103 -0.28 9.18 3.07
CA TYR A 103 1.09 9.30 3.58
C TYR A 103 1.74 10.50 2.92
N THR A 104 2.31 11.39 3.71
CA THR A 104 2.81 12.69 3.23
C THR A 104 4.27 12.88 3.58
N LEU A 105 4.93 13.76 2.82
CA LEU A 105 6.28 14.20 3.07
C LEU A 105 6.28 15.71 3.24
N ASP A 106 6.70 16.19 4.40
CA ASP A 106 7.04 17.60 4.58
C ASP A 106 8.49 17.83 4.19
N ILE A 107 8.74 18.92 3.49
CA ILE A 107 10.06 19.28 2.98
C ILE A 107 10.44 20.65 3.53
N PHE A 108 11.65 20.74 4.08
CA PHE A 108 12.21 21.95 4.63
C PHE A 108 13.60 22.23 4.05
N GLU A 109 13.93 23.50 3.86
CA GLU A 109 15.31 23.96 3.70
C GLU A 109 15.91 24.22 5.08
N LYS A 110 17.08 23.65 5.37
CA LYS A 110 17.75 23.82 6.65
C LYS A 110 18.59 25.10 6.64
N MET A 111 18.40 25.94 7.67
CA MET A 111 19.09 27.22 7.85
C MET A 111 19.83 27.23 9.20
N GLY A 112 20.81 26.34 9.36
CA GLY A 112 21.48 26.13 10.64
C GLY A 112 20.67 25.20 11.55
N GLU A 113 20.28 25.67 12.74
CA GLU A 113 19.38 24.92 13.64
C GLU A 113 17.90 25.10 13.27
N ASP A 114 17.57 26.17 12.53
CA ASP A 114 16.21 26.43 12.07
C ASP A 114 15.90 25.72 10.76
N VAL A 115 14.61 25.48 10.54
CA VAL A 115 14.07 24.93 9.30
C VAL A 115 13.09 25.92 8.67
N LYS A 116 13.19 26.06 7.35
CA LYS A 116 12.24 26.82 6.54
C LYS A 116 11.36 25.85 5.77
N PHE A 117 10.06 25.85 6.04
CA PHE A 117 9.11 25.03 5.30
C PHE A 117 9.08 25.40 3.82
N ILE A 118 9.09 24.39 2.96
CA ILE A 118 8.96 24.53 1.51
C ILE A 118 7.55 24.13 1.08
N GLN A 119 7.20 22.86 1.30
CA GLN A 119 5.89 22.30 0.95
C GLN A 119 5.66 20.96 1.64
N THR A 120 4.41 20.49 1.57
CA THR A 120 4.01 19.11 1.87
C THR A 120 3.59 18.45 0.57
N GLU A 121 4.04 17.22 0.34
CA GLU A 121 3.71 16.42 -0.84
C GLU A 121 2.99 15.14 -0.40
N THR A 122 1.91 14.76 -1.07
CA THR A 122 1.33 13.43 -0.89
C THR A 122 2.22 12.42 -1.59
N LEU A 123 2.73 11.44 -0.84
CA LEU A 123 3.58 10.39 -1.37
C LEU A 123 2.74 9.30 -2.01
N PHE A 124 1.83 8.72 -1.24
CA PHE A 124 0.90 7.72 -1.72
C PHE A 124 -0.33 7.64 -0.81
N ILE A 125 -1.40 7.05 -1.34
CA ILE A 125 -2.62 6.77 -0.58
C ILE A 125 -2.68 5.27 -0.32
N ALA A 126 -2.72 4.89 0.96
CA ALA A 126 -3.01 3.51 1.34
C ALA A 126 -4.51 3.35 1.50
N ASP A 127 -5.13 2.39 0.81
CA ASP A 127 -6.58 2.17 0.94
C ASP A 127 -6.94 0.69 0.83
N TYR A 128 -8.16 0.38 1.24
CA TYR A 128 -8.77 -0.91 0.99
C TYR A 128 -9.14 -1.06 -0.49
N PRO A 129 -9.33 -2.30 -0.98
CA PRO A 129 -9.98 -2.53 -2.26
C PRO A 129 -11.29 -1.75 -2.36
N PRO A 130 -11.67 -1.27 -3.56
CA PRO A 130 -12.94 -0.59 -3.74
C PRO A 130 -14.08 -1.54 -3.40
N GLN A 131 -15.17 -1.01 -2.83
CA GLN A 131 -16.35 -1.82 -2.57
C GLN A 131 -17.04 -2.18 -3.89
N ARG A 132 -17.38 -3.45 -4.08
CA ARG A 132 -18.18 -3.86 -5.24
C ARG A 132 -19.64 -3.49 -4.98
N PRO A 133 -20.33 -2.82 -5.91
CA PRO A 133 -21.79 -2.68 -5.82
C PRO A 133 -22.43 -4.04 -6.12
N LEU A 134 -22.92 -4.72 -5.07
CA LEU A 134 -23.72 -5.93 -5.17
C LEU A 134 -25.18 -5.56 -4.89
N THR A 135 -26.04 -5.62 -5.90
CA THR A 135 -27.49 -5.45 -5.77
C THR A 135 -28.16 -6.81 -5.56
N ASP A 136 -29.37 -6.82 -5.00
CA ASP A 136 -30.13 -8.06 -4.78
C ASP A 136 -30.35 -8.84 -6.09
N GLU A 137 -30.63 -8.13 -7.20
CA GLU A 137 -30.80 -8.74 -8.53
C GLU A 137 -29.53 -9.44 -9.01
N MET A 138 -28.36 -8.80 -8.85
CA MET A 138 -27.07 -9.40 -9.22
C MET A 138 -26.74 -10.61 -8.36
N VAL A 139 -27.05 -10.54 -7.05
CA VAL A 139 -26.86 -11.66 -6.14
C VAL A 139 -27.70 -12.86 -6.59
N GLU A 140 -28.98 -12.66 -6.89
CA GLU A 140 -29.84 -13.73 -7.41
C GLU A 140 -29.34 -14.33 -8.72
N GLU A 141 -28.83 -13.51 -9.64
CA GLU A 141 -28.28 -13.96 -10.91
C GLU A 141 -27.04 -14.85 -10.69
N ILE A 142 -26.12 -14.41 -9.83
CA ILE A 142 -24.91 -15.18 -9.49
C ILE A 142 -25.29 -16.50 -8.80
N LEU A 143 -26.26 -16.48 -7.88
CA LEU A 143 -26.71 -17.69 -7.17
C LEU A 143 -27.34 -18.73 -8.13
N LYS A 144 -27.93 -18.31 -9.24
CA LYS A 144 -28.48 -19.20 -10.29
C LYS A 144 -27.39 -19.81 -11.20
N GLY A 145 -26.21 -19.20 -11.31
CA GLY A 145 -25.12 -19.71 -12.15
C GLY A 145 -24.51 -20.99 -11.59
N GLU A 146 -24.23 -22.00 -12.41
CA GLU A 146 -23.74 -23.31 -11.92
C GLU A 146 -22.21 -23.34 -11.73
N GLU A 147 -21.44 -22.70 -12.61
CA GLU A 147 -19.97 -22.77 -12.63
C GLU A 147 -19.28 -21.46 -12.17
N VAL A 148 -19.88 -20.76 -11.22
CA VAL A 148 -19.39 -19.47 -10.71
C VAL A 148 -19.07 -19.51 -9.22
N ILE A 149 -18.16 -18.65 -8.80
CA ILE A 149 -17.77 -18.49 -7.40
C ILE A 149 -18.94 -17.89 -6.62
N LYS A 150 -19.45 -18.64 -5.63
CA LYS A 150 -20.50 -18.19 -4.67
C LYS A 150 -20.01 -18.20 -3.23
N SER A 151 -18.91 -18.89 -2.98
CA SER A 151 -18.27 -18.97 -1.67
C SER A 151 -16.78 -18.89 -1.86
N VAL A 152 -16.12 -18.10 -1.01
CA VAL A 152 -14.67 -18.00 -0.97
C VAL A 152 -14.20 -18.37 0.42
N LYS A 153 -13.27 -19.30 0.45
CA LYS A 153 -12.54 -19.72 1.63
C LYS A 153 -11.11 -19.21 1.50
N THR A 154 -10.67 -18.44 2.48
CA THR A 154 -9.34 -17.82 2.47
C THR A 154 -8.68 -17.97 3.83
N GLU A 155 -7.36 -18.02 3.81
CA GLU A 155 -6.54 -18.00 5.01
C GLU A 155 -5.72 -16.71 5.02
N PHE A 156 -5.76 -15.98 6.13
CA PHE A 156 -4.98 -14.74 6.28
C PHE A 156 -4.20 -14.76 7.59
N GLN A 157 -2.96 -14.29 7.58
CA GLN A 157 -2.20 -14.08 8.81
C GLN A 157 -1.99 -12.57 9.02
N PRO A 158 -2.74 -11.96 9.96
CA PRO A 158 -2.53 -10.57 10.33
C PRO A 158 -1.09 -10.32 10.79
N PHE A 159 -0.57 -9.13 10.49
CA PHE A 159 0.77 -8.77 10.93
C PHE A 159 0.84 -8.80 12.47
N GLY A 160 1.77 -9.60 13.00
CA GLY A 160 1.93 -9.79 14.44
C GLY A 160 1.12 -10.95 15.03
N ALA A 161 0.14 -11.51 14.31
CA ALA A 161 -0.62 -12.66 14.77
C ALA A 161 0.23 -13.95 14.71
N GLN A 162 0.11 -14.80 15.74
CA GLN A 162 0.88 -16.05 15.81
C GLN A 162 0.38 -17.12 14.85
N LYS A 163 -0.93 -17.11 14.56
CA LYS A 163 -1.59 -18.10 13.72
C LYS A 163 -2.41 -17.43 12.64
N PRO A 164 -2.49 -18.05 11.45
CA PRO A 164 -3.44 -17.63 10.44
C PRO A 164 -4.89 -17.89 10.89
N ILE A 165 -5.80 -17.12 10.34
CA ILE A 165 -7.24 -17.27 10.46
C ILE A 165 -7.85 -17.79 9.17
N LYS A 166 -8.81 -18.69 9.29
CA LYS A 166 -9.56 -19.23 8.16
C LYS A 166 -10.91 -18.54 8.08
N LEU A 167 -11.10 -17.76 7.04
CA LEU A 167 -12.32 -17.00 6.77
C LEU A 167 -13.09 -17.66 5.63
N GLN A 168 -14.40 -17.77 5.80
CA GLN A 168 -15.31 -18.15 4.73
C GLN A 168 -16.32 -17.02 4.55
N TYR A 169 -16.49 -16.57 3.31
CA TYR A 169 -17.52 -15.62 2.94
C TYR A 169 -18.38 -16.20 1.82
N ASN A 170 -19.65 -16.40 2.15
CA ASN A 170 -20.66 -16.93 1.25
C ASN A 170 -21.50 -15.78 0.72
N LEU A 171 -21.87 -15.87 -0.56
CA LEU A 171 -22.82 -14.96 -1.18
C LEU A 171 -24.23 -15.19 -0.64
N ASP A 172 -24.63 -16.45 -0.41
CA ASP A 172 -25.82 -16.78 0.38
C ASP A 172 -25.46 -16.79 1.87
N LYS A 173 -26.10 -15.91 2.65
CA LYS A 173 -25.86 -15.79 4.09
C LYS A 173 -26.33 -17.02 4.88
N ASN A 174 -27.17 -17.88 4.30
CA ASN A 174 -27.66 -19.09 4.95
C ASN A 174 -26.78 -20.32 4.65
N ASP A 175 -25.78 -20.19 3.78
CA ASP A 175 -24.89 -21.30 3.46
C ASP A 175 -24.07 -21.74 4.68
N ILE A 176 -23.83 -23.05 4.74
CA ILE A 176 -23.11 -23.68 5.84
C ILE A 176 -21.64 -23.24 5.82
N LEU A 177 -21.13 -22.88 7.00
CA LEU A 177 -19.70 -22.69 7.22
C LEU A 177 -19.02 -24.05 7.35
N GLU A 178 -17.90 -24.22 6.67
CA GLU A 178 -17.08 -25.42 6.80
C GLU A 178 -16.38 -25.48 8.15
N GLU A 179 -16.09 -26.70 8.60
CA GLU A 179 -15.44 -26.92 9.89
C GLU A 179 -14.09 -26.19 9.97
N GLY A 180 -13.91 -25.41 11.04
CA GLY A 180 -12.69 -24.64 11.28
C GLY A 180 -12.62 -23.29 10.56
N TYR A 181 -13.64 -22.91 9.77
CA TYR A 181 -13.78 -21.58 9.20
C TYR A 181 -14.70 -20.71 10.06
N ILE A 182 -14.41 -19.41 10.10
CA ILE A 182 -15.31 -18.40 10.67
C ILE A 182 -15.87 -17.52 9.55
N ALA A 183 -17.11 -17.07 9.72
CA ALA A 183 -17.68 -16.06 8.84
C ALA A 183 -17.03 -14.69 9.05
N ILE A 184 -17.01 -13.86 8.01
CA ILE A 184 -16.70 -12.43 8.18
C ILE A 184 -17.90 -11.76 8.87
N PRO A 185 -17.73 -11.24 10.11
CA PRO A 185 -18.82 -10.61 10.85
C PRO A 185 -19.30 -9.34 10.15
N GLU A 186 -20.58 -9.00 10.30
CA GLU A 186 -21.16 -7.77 9.71
C GLU A 186 -20.51 -6.48 10.24
N SER A 187 -19.90 -6.52 11.43
CA SER A 187 -19.11 -5.41 11.96
C SER A 187 -17.76 -5.23 11.26
N ASP A 188 -17.34 -6.19 10.44
CA ASP A 188 -16.02 -6.27 9.81
C ASP A 188 -14.86 -6.22 10.81
N VAL A 189 -15.10 -6.64 12.05
CA VAL A 189 -14.09 -6.59 13.11
C VAL A 189 -14.00 -7.94 13.80
N ILE A 190 -12.76 -8.41 13.99
CA ILE A 190 -12.44 -9.60 14.78
C ILE A 190 -11.36 -9.29 15.81
N GLU A 191 -11.34 -10.05 16.89
CA GLU A 191 -10.30 -9.99 17.92
C GLU A 191 -9.46 -11.26 17.87
N ILE A 192 -8.13 -11.11 17.76
CA ILE A 192 -7.16 -12.21 17.73
C ILE A 192 -6.01 -11.84 18.65
N ASP A 193 -5.67 -12.74 19.58
CA ASP A 193 -4.55 -12.55 20.51
C ASP A 193 -4.63 -11.23 21.32
N GLY A 194 -5.85 -10.71 21.55
CA GLY A 194 -6.10 -9.44 22.26
C GLY A 194 -5.96 -8.18 21.40
N GLU A 195 -5.70 -8.33 20.10
CA GLU A 195 -5.62 -7.25 19.11
C GLU A 195 -6.85 -7.25 18.21
N THR A 196 -7.30 -6.06 17.82
CA THR A 196 -8.47 -5.86 16.96
C THR A 196 -8.05 -5.69 15.51
N TYR A 197 -8.67 -6.45 14.61
CA TYR A 197 -8.40 -6.39 13.17
C TYR A 197 -9.65 -6.04 12.37
N GLU A 198 -9.50 -5.09 11.44
CA GLU A 198 -10.53 -4.74 10.47
C GLU A 198 -10.46 -5.65 9.24
N LEU A 199 -11.59 -6.25 8.86
CA LEU A 199 -11.76 -7.14 7.72
C LEU A 199 -12.46 -6.46 6.54
N VAL A 200 -12.74 -5.15 6.61
CA VAL A 200 -13.43 -4.40 5.55
C VAL A 200 -12.74 -4.63 4.19
N GLY A 201 -11.41 -4.51 4.13
CA GLY A 201 -10.67 -4.72 2.90
C GLY A 201 -10.69 -6.18 2.42
N VAL A 202 -10.65 -7.15 3.34
CA VAL A 202 -10.78 -8.58 3.04
C VAL A 202 -12.14 -8.87 2.43
N ARG A 203 -13.22 -8.38 3.04
CA ARG A 203 -14.59 -8.52 2.51
C ARG A 203 -14.65 -7.98 1.09
N ARG A 204 -14.22 -6.74 0.88
CA ARG A 204 -14.26 -6.08 -0.43
C ARG A 204 -13.46 -6.86 -1.47
N GLN A 205 -12.28 -7.36 -1.12
CA GLN A 205 -11.49 -8.20 -2.02
C GLN A 205 -12.25 -9.45 -2.45
N ILE A 206 -12.90 -10.14 -1.50
CA ILE A 206 -13.67 -11.35 -1.78
C ILE A 206 -14.91 -11.04 -2.62
N GLU A 207 -15.59 -9.93 -2.36
CA GLU A 207 -16.78 -9.53 -3.12
C GLU A 207 -16.52 -9.43 -4.62
N TRP A 208 -15.31 -9.01 -5.02
CA TRP A 208 -14.89 -8.98 -6.43
C TRP A 208 -14.71 -10.36 -7.06
N MET A 209 -14.61 -11.43 -6.27
CA MET A 209 -14.50 -12.80 -6.77
C MET A 209 -15.85 -13.41 -7.15
N PHE A 210 -16.94 -13.00 -6.51
CA PHE A 210 -18.25 -13.62 -6.73
C PHE A 210 -18.74 -13.49 -8.17
N GLY A 211 -19.34 -14.55 -8.71
CA GLY A 211 -19.85 -14.57 -10.08
C GLY A 211 -18.77 -14.76 -11.15
N ASN A 212 -17.48 -14.68 -10.80
CA ASN A 212 -16.43 -15.12 -11.72
C ASN A 212 -16.50 -16.64 -11.90
N PRO A 213 -16.07 -17.16 -13.06
CA PRO A 213 -15.97 -18.60 -13.28
C PRO A 213 -15.09 -19.25 -12.21
N ILE A 214 -15.49 -20.43 -11.74
CA ILE A 214 -14.62 -21.24 -10.88
C ILE A 214 -13.35 -21.58 -11.68
N PRO A 215 -12.15 -21.30 -11.16
CA PRO A 215 -10.91 -21.67 -11.83
C PRO A 215 -10.93 -23.16 -12.16
N LYS A 216 -10.77 -23.50 -13.43
CA LYS A 216 -10.57 -24.90 -13.82
C LYS A 216 -9.22 -25.32 -13.28
N GLU A 217 -9.14 -26.46 -12.60
CA GLU A 217 -7.84 -27.05 -12.31
C GLU A 217 -7.13 -27.24 -13.65
N GLU A 218 -6.08 -26.46 -13.90
CA GLU A 218 -5.13 -26.84 -14.93
C GLU A 218 -4.59 -28.19 -14.46
N ASN A 219 -4.94 -29.25 -15.20
CA ASN A 219 -4.29 -30.54 -15.06
C ASN A 219 -2.80 -30.24 -14.99
N GLN A 220 -2.18 -30.63 -13.87
CA GLN A 220 -0.74 -30.67 -13.74
C GLN A 220 -0.25 -31.68 -14.79
N GLU A 221 -0.10 -31.25 -16.04
CA GLU A 221 0.73 -31.96 -16.99
C GLU A 221 2.14 -31.87 -16.43
N GLU A 222 2.56 -33.00 -15.90
CA GLU A 222 3.90 -33.37 -15.51
C GLU A 222 4.93 -32.76 -16.48
N ASN A 223 5.58 -31.66 -16.08
CA ASN A 223 6.91 -31.36 -16.60
C ASN A 223 7.89 -32.33 -15.93
N LYS A 224 7.95 -33.54 -16.48
CA LYS A 224 9.09 -34.48 -16.35
C LYS A 224 10.30 -33.96 -17.12
#